data_AF-A0A6N7X7J5-F1
#
_entry.id   AF-A0A6N7X7J5-F1
#
_cell.length_a   1.000
_cell.length_b   1.000
_cell.length_c   1.000
_cell.angle_alpha   90.00
_cell.angle_beta   90.00
_cell.angle_gamma   90.00
#
_symmetry.space_group_name_H-M   'P 1'
#
loop_
_entity.id
_entity.type
_entity.pdbx_description
1 polymer ?
#
loop_
_entity_poly.entity_id
_entity_poly.type
_entity_poly.pdbx_seq_one_letter_code
_entity_poly.pdbx_strand_id
1 'polypeptide(L)' 'MEKCIDCGASMEYIGNHEWECTECGTIYEIDGIDYDDEERLSVCDAALIWISNGMDEDYTFGYSEEELKDAL' A
#
# COMPACT_ATOMS: atom_id res chain seq x y z
N MET A 1 6.66 -8.57 -8.09
CA MET A 1 6.93 -9.75 -8.97
C MET A 1 6.66 -9.28 -10.40
N GLU A 2 7.71 -9.04 -11.20
CA GLU A 2 7.62 -8.30 -12.49
C GLU A 2 7.89 -9.18 -13.73
N LYS A 3 7.84 -10.51 -13.58
CA LYS A 3 8.12 -11.45 -14.67
C LYS A 3 7.04 -12.50 -14.78
N CYS A 4 6.70 -12.87 -16.01
CA CYS A 4 5.75 -13.92 -16.32
C CYS A 4 6.24 -15.26 -15.75
N ILE A 5 5.35 -15.98 -15.05
CA ILE A 5 5.68 -17.25 -14.40
C ILE A 5 5.94 -18.36 -15.43
N ASP A 6 5.22 -18.33 -16.56
CA ASP A 6 5.28 -19.36 -17.59
C ASP A 6 6.49 -19.24 -18.51
N CYS A 7 6.92 -18.01 -18.85
CA CYS A 7 8.02 -17.80 -19.80
C CYS A 7 9.19 -16.96 -19.27
N GLY A 8 9.06 -16.36 -18.08
CA GLY A 8 10.10 -15.54 -17.46
C GLY A 8 10.30 -14.17 -18.11
N ALA A 9 9.49 -13.81 -19.11
CA ALA A 9 9.56 -12.52 -19.79
C ALA A 9 8.99 -11.38 -18.95
N SER A 10 9.30 -10.15 -19.35
CA SER A 10 8.71 -8.95 -18.76
C SER A 10 7.23 -8.86 -19.08
N MET A 11 6.48 -8.29 -18.15
CA MET A 11 5.06 -8.01 -18.31
C MET A 11 4.85 -6.50 -18.38
N GLU A 12 3.90 -6.06 -19.20
CA GLU A 12 3.50 -4.67 -19.34
C GLU A 12 2.10 -4.45 -18.75
N TYR A 13 1.91 -3.32 -18.07
CA TYR A 13 0.63 -2.95 -17.52
C TYR A 13 -0.30 -2.44 -18.62
N ILE A 14 -1.47 -3.05 -18.76
CA ILE A 14 -2.44 -2.70 -19.82
C ILE A 14 -3.67 -1.94 -19.28
N GLY A 15 -3.80 -1.81 -17.96
CA GLY A 15 -4.93 -1.12 -17.31
C GLY A 15 -5.73 -2.06 -16.40
N ASN A 16 -6.61 -1.51 -15.56
CA ASN A 16 -7.53 -2.26 -14.69
C ASN A 16 -6.88 -3.39 -13.84
N HIS A 17 -5.68 -3.18 -13.31
CA HIS A 17 -4.93 -4.22 -12.58
C HIS A 17 -4.52 -5.44 -13.44
N GLU A 18 -4.63 -5.32 -14.76
CA GLU A 18 -4.25 -6.34 -15.73
C GLU A 18 -2.84 -6.08 -16.29
N TRP A 19 -2.06 -7.15 -16.41
CA TRP A 19 -0.70 -7.15 -16.93
C TRP A 19 -0.56 -8.18 -18.04
N GLU A 20 -0.08 -7.77 -19.21
CA GLU A 20 0.14 -8.63 -20.37
C GLU A 20 1.61 -9.01 -20.50
N CYS A 21 1.88 -10.30 -20.66
CA CYS A 21 3.21 -10.76 -21.02
C CYS A 21 3.51 -10.47 -22.49
N THR A 22 4.62 -9.77 -22.77
CA THR A 22 4.99 -9.37 -24.14
C THR A 22 5.36 -10.53 -25.05
N GLU A 23 5.73 -11.69 -24.48
CA GLU A 23 6.20 -12.85 -25.27
C GLU A 23 5.10 -13.88 -25.52
N CYS A 24 4.26 -14.18 -24.53
CA CYS A 24 3.22 -15.20 -24.65
C CYS A 24 1.80 -14.63 -24.79
N GLY A 25 1.62 -13.33 -24.56
CA GLY A 25 0.30 -12.67 -24.60
C GLY A 25 -0.63 -13.10 -23.47
N THR A 26 -0.09 -13.74 -22.42
CA THR A 26 -0.89 -14.11 -21.24
C THR A 26 -1.18 -12.87 -20.42
N ILE A 27 -2.47 -12.64 -20.16
CA ILE A 27 -2.96 -11.57 -19.30
C ILE A 27 -3.10 -12.13 -17.89
N TYR A 28 -2.52 -11.42 -16.93
CA TYR A 28 -2.64 -11.68 -15.50
C TYR A 28 -3.41 -10.55 -14.86
N GLU A 29 -4.54 -10.87 -14.23
CA GLU A 29 -5.23 -9.97 -13.32
C GLU A 29 -4.51 -10.06 -11.97
N ILE A 30 -3.76 -9.01 -11.62
CA ILE A 30 -3.10 -8.91 -10.32
C ILE A 30 -4.03 -8.10 -9.42
N ASP A 31 -5.10 -8.75 -8.98
CA ASP A 31 -5.94 -8.25 -7.90
C ASP A 31 -5.14 -8.33 -6.60
N GLY A 32 -4.79 -7.19 -6.01
CA GLY A 32 -4.11 -7.15 -4.72
C GLY A 32 -2.61 -6.87 -4.75
N ILE A 33 -2.14 -5.89 -5.54
CA ILE A 33 -1.15 -5.00 -4.93
C ILE A 33 -1.95 -4.11 -3.99
N ASP A 34 -2.17 -4.64 -2.79
CA ASP A 34 -2.71 -3.90 -1.67
C ASP A 34 -1.68 -2.81 -1.34
N TYR A 35 -1.79 -1.66 -2.00
CA TYR A 35 -1.06 -0.45 -1.65
C TYR A 35 -1.55 0.11 -0.29
N ASP A 36 -2.40 -0.61 0.45
CA ASP A 36 -2.95 -0.19 1.74
C ASP A 36 -1.95 -0.35 2.91
N ASP A 37 -0.72 -0.83 2.68
CA ASP A 37 0.36 -0.83 3.69
C ASP A 37 1.46 0.22 3.43
N GLU A 38 1.54 0.83 2.25
CA GLU A 38 2.53 1.91 1.96
C GLU A 38 1.93 3.33 2.09
N GLU A 39 0.62 3.51 1.91
CA GLU A 39 -0.04 4.82 2.10
C GLU A 39 -0.64 5.01 3.52
N ARG A 40 -0.70 3.97 4.34
CA ARG A 40 -1.13 4.08 5.75
C ARG A 40 0.07 4.36 6.63
N LEU A 41 0.02 5.48 7.35
CA LEU A 41 1.01 5.77 8.39
C LEU A 41 0.95 4.69 9.46
N SER A 42 2.13 4.18 9.84
CA SER A 42 2.24 3.29 11.00
C SER A 42 1.70 3.99 12.25
N VAL A 43 1.18 3.25 13.23
CA VAL A 43 0.65 3.84 14.48
C VAL A 43 1.72 4.72 15.16
N CYS A 44 2.98 4.29 15.13
CA CYS A 44 4.09 5.05 15.69
C CYS A 44 4.32 6.39 14.96
N ASP A 45 4.32 6.40 13.63
CA ASP A 45 4.49 7.62 12.85
C ASP A 45 3.28 8.55 13.01
N ALA A 46 2.07 7.98 13.01
CA ALA A 46 0.84 8.71 13.29
C ALA A 46 0.87 9.35 14.68
N ALA A 47 1.35 8.64 15.71
CA ALA A 47 1.43 9.14 17.08
C ALA A 47 2.43 10.30 17.22
N LEU A 48 3.59 10.21 16.54
CA LEU A 48 4.57 11.29 16.52
C LEU A 48 4.05 12.55 15.84
N ILE A 49 3.34 12.40 14.71
CA ILE A 49 2.72 13.53 14.01
C ILE A 49 1.58 14.12 14.85
N TRP A 50 0.78 13.27 15.49
CA TRP A 50 -0.32 13.67 16.37
C TRP A 50 0.18 14.49 17.57
N ILE A 51 1.24 14.07 18.27
CA ILE A 51 1.89 14.89 19.31
C ILE A 51 2.37 16.22 18.75
N SER A 52 3.03 16.20 17.58
CA SER A 52 3.57 17.41 16.98
C SER A 52 2.49 18.43 16.60
N ASN A 53 1.25 17.99 16.40
CA ASN A 53 0.09 18.83 16.13
C ASN A 53 -0.71 19.17 17.40
N GLY A 54 -0.21 18.82 18.59
CA GLY A 54 -0.85 19.18 19.86
C GLY A 54 -1.96 18.22 20.29
N MET A 55 -1.90 16.96 19.85
CA MET A 55 -2.88 15.92 20.16
C MET A 55 -4.27 16.25 19.62
N ASP A 56 -4.31 16.79 18.40
CA ASP A 56 -5.55 17.21 17.74
C ASP A 56 -6.33 15.99 17.18
N GLU A 57 -7.65 15.97 17.39
CA GLU A 57 -8.53 14.86 16.99
C GLU A 57 -8.59 14.66 15.46
N ASP A 58 -8.39 15.72 14.67
CA ASP A 58 -8.35 15.66 13.21
C ASP A 58 -7.05 15.02 12.69
N TYR A 59 -6.02 14.92 13.53
CA TYR A 59 -4.70 14.35 13.20
C TYR A 59 -4.50 12.94 13.77
N THR A 60 -5.60 12.22 13.99
CA THR A 60 -5.56 10.84 14.50
C THR A 60 -5.25 9.80 13.41
N PHE A 61 -5.26 10.21 12.13
CA PHE A 61 -4.96 9.36 10.97
C PHE A 61 -5.76 8.04 10.93
N GLY A 62 -6.96 8.05 11.53
CA GLY A 62 -7.83 6.87 11.61
C GLY A 62 -7.57 5.94 12.80
N TYR A 63 -6.65 6.29 13.70
CA TYR A 63 -6.39 5.60 14.96
C TYR A 63 -7.12 6.26 16.13
N SER A 64 -7.32 5.52 17.22
CA SER A 64 -7.88 6.07 18.45
C SER A 64 -6.80 6.84 19.23
N GLU A 65 -7.18 7.88 20.00
CA GLU A 65 -6.23 8.56 20.89
C GLU A 65 -5.50 7.60 21.83
N GLU A 66 -6.18 6.53 22.28
CA GLU A 66 -5.59 5.50 23.14
C GLU A 66 -4.50 4.71 22.41
N GLU A 67 -4.70 4.39 21.14
CA GLU A 67 -3.71 3.68 20.30
C GLU A 67 -2.49 4.57 20.04
N LEU A 68 -2.72 5.86 19.80
CA LEU A 68 -1.64 6.83 19.62
C LEU A 68 -0.88 7.06 20.93
N LYS A 69 -1.56 7.08 22.09
CA LYS A 69 -0.95 7.18 23.43
C LYS A 69 -0.12 5.95 23.80
N ASP A 70 -0.57 4.76 23.42
CA ASP A 70 0.14 3.50 23.68
C ASP A 70 1.40 3.35 22.80
N ALA A 71 1.38 3.96 21.61
CA ALA A 71 2.49 3.93 20.65
C ALA A 71 3.62 4.95 20.91
N LEU A 72 3.51 5.77 21.98
CA LEU A 72 4.49 6.78 22.40
C LEU A 72 5.42 6.29 23.50
#